data_AF-A0A2M9IW17-F1
#
_entry.id   AF-A0A2M9IW17-F1
#
_cell.length_a   1.000
_cell.length_b   1.000
_cell.length_c   1.000
_cell.angle_alpha   90.00
_cell.angle_beta   90.00
_cell.angle_gamma   90.00
#
_symmetry.space_group_name_H-M   'P 1'
#
loop_
_entity.id
_entity.type
_entity.pdbx_description
1 polymer ?
#
loop_
_entity_poly.entity_id
_entity_poly.type
_entity_poly.pdbx_seq_one_letter_code
_entity_poly.pdbx_strand_id
1 'polypeptide(L)' 'MNPSEISHPPIYERLVRERGDVLAETRTVAEQTLHEARQALDWSGVRRAHMRGEDSFSAFG' A
#
# COMPACT_ATOMS: atom_id res chain seq x y z
N MET A 1 -5.47 -42.79 -2.36
CA MET A 1 -4.65 -41.60 -2.64
C MET A 1 -3.28 -41.85 -2.05
N ASN A 2 -2.25 -42.08 -2.87
CA ASN A 2 -0.90 -42.34 -2.38
C ASN A 2 -0.17 -41.01 -2.10
N PRO A 3 0.45 -40.82 -0.92
CA PRO A 3 1.12 -39.56 -0.57
C PRO A 3 2.36 -39.25 -1.44
N SER A 4 2.83 -40.21 -2.23
CA SER A 4 3.99 -40.07 -3.13
C SER A 4 3.68 -39.39 -4.47
N GLU A 5 2.41 -39.18 -4.85
CA GLU A 5 2.05 -38.50 -6.11
C GLU A 5 2.14 -36.96 -6.01
N ILE A 6 2.23 -36.38 -4.81
CA ILE A 6 2.34 -34.93 -4.58
C ILE A 6 3.82 -34.49 -4.48
N SER A 7 4.77 -35.29 -4.98
CA SER A 7 6.18 -34.88 -5.03
C SER A 7 6.46 -33.81 -6.09
N HIS A 8 5.48 -33.52 -6.96
CA HIS A 8 5.58 -32.51 -8.01
C HIS A 8 4.49 -31.47 -7.78
N PRO A 9 4.81 -30.31 -7.16
CA PRO A 9 3.86 -29.21 -7.12
C PRO A 9 3.36 -28.93 -8.54
N PRO A 10 2.06 -28.62 -8.74
CA PRO A 10 1.52 -28.26 -10.04
C PRO A 10 2.46 -27.26 -10.71
N ILE A 11 2.70 -27.38 -12.02
CA ILE A 11 3.77 -26.65 -12.74
C ILE A 11 3.84 -25.17 -12.33
N TYR A 12 2.70 -24.51 -12.15
CA TYR A 12 2.60 -23.11 -11.71
C TYR A 12 3.14 -22.86 -10.29
N GLU A 13 2.86 -23.72 -9.32
CA GLU A 13 3.37 -23.58 -7.96
C GLU A 13 4.90 -23.74 -7.93
N ARG A 14 5.46 -24.64 -8.76
CA ARG A 14 6.92 -24.74 -8.94
C ARG A 14 7.50 -23.48 -9.57
N LEU A 15 6.86 -22.95 -10.61
CA LEU A 15 7.29 -21.72 -11.27
C LEU A 15 7.24 -20.52 -10.33
N VAL A 16 6.22 -20.40 -9.47
CA VAL A 16 6.13 -19.35 -8.46
C VAL A 16 7.25 -19.50 -7.42
N ARG A 17 7.56 -20.72 -6.98
CA ARG A 17 8.70 -20.96 -6.05
C ARG A 17 10.05 -20.63 -6.68
N GLU A 18 10.25 -20.94 -7.95
CA GLU A 18 11.53 -20.71 -8.66
C GLU A 18 11.71 -19.26 -9.11
N ARG A 19 10.62 -18.56 -9.48
CA ARG A 19 10.66 -17.26 -10.17
C ARG A 19 10.00 -16.12 -9.41
N GLY A 20 9.33 -16.41 -8.30
CA GLY A 20 8.55 -15.44 -7.54
C GLY A 20 7.09 -15.34 -7.97
N ASP A 21 6.27 -14.73 -7.11
CA ASP A 21 4.86 -14.46 -7.35
C ASP A 21 4.68 -13.01 -7.78
N VAL A 22 4.76 -12.79 -9.09
CA VAL A 22 4.61 -11.46 -9.70
C VAL A 22 3.29 -10.79 -9.33
N LEU A 23 2.20 -11.55 -9.15
CA LEU A 23 0.89 -10.99 -8.81
C LEU A 23 0.85 -10.53 -7.35
N ALA A 24 1.41 -11.32 -6.44
CA ALA A 24 1.52 -10.93 -5.03
C ALA A 24 2.44 -9.73 -4.85
N GLU A 25 3.57 -9.71 -5.55
CA GLU A 25 4.52 -8.59 -5.54
C GLU A 25 3.87 -7.31 -6.11
N THR A 26 3.22 -7.41 -7.26
CA THR A 26 2.52 -6.27 -7.88
C THR A 26 1.43 -5.73 -6.97
N ARG A 27 0.65 -6.60 -6.32
CA ARG A 27 -0.37 -6.17 -5.34
C ARG A 27 0.27 -5.39 -4.20
N THR A 28 1.35 -5.91 -3.63
CA THR A 28 2.05 -5.28 -2.51
C THR A 28 2.54 -3.88 -2.89
N VAL A 29 3.18 -3.74 -4.06
CA VAL A 29 3.66 -2.45 -4.56
C VAL A 29 2.50 -1.49 -4.85
N ALA A 30 1.41 -1.97 -5.45
CA ALA A 30 0.25 -1.15 -5.74
C ALA A 30 -0.42 -0.60 -4.46
N GLU A 31 -0.56 -1.44 -3.43
CA GLU A 31 -1.12 -1.03 -2.14
C GLU A 31 -0.24 0.01 -1.45
N GLN A 32 1.08 -0.20 -1.45
CA GLN A 32 2.04 0.75 -0.91
C GLN A 32 1.98 2.09 -1.66
N THR A 33 1.98 2.05 -2.99
CA THR A 33 1.91 3.25 -3.83
C THR A 33 0.62 4.01 -3.59
N LEU A 34 -0.51 3.32 -3.47
CA LEU A 34 -1.81 3.94 -3.16
C LEU A 34 -1.80 4.58 -1.77
N HIS A 35 -1.16 3.95 -0.79
CA HIS A 35 -1.03 4.49 0.56
C HIS A 35 -0.20 5.79 0.56
N GLU A 36 0.96 5.76 -0.09
CA GLU A 36 1.84 6.93 -0.22
C GLU A 36 1.15 8.07 -0.97
N ALA A 37 0.46 7.77 -2.07
CA ALA A 37 -0.28 8.78 -2.83
C ALA A 37 -1.40 9.41 -1.98
N ARG A 38 -2.11 8.62 -1.16
CA ARG A 38 -3.13 9.14 -0.24
C ARG A 38 -2.55 10.08 0.80
N GLN A 39 -1.38 9.76 1.36
CA GLN A 39 -0.70 10.63 2.31
C GLN A 39 -0.21 11.91 1.64
N ALA A 40 0.41 11.81 0.46
CA ALA A 40 0.92 12.96 -0.28
C ALA A 40 -0.20 13.93 -0.71
N LEU A 41 -1.38 13.40 -1.00
CA LEU A 41 -2.57 14.18 -1.35
C LEU A 41 -3.40 14.61 -0.13
N ASP A 42 -2.97 14.30 1.10
CA ASP A 42 -3.66 14.78 2.30
C ASP A 42 -3.24 16.22 2.66
N TRP A 43 -4.05 17.18 2.21
CA TRP A 43 -3.90 18.60 2.52
C TRP A 43 -4.50 19.01 3.87
N SER A 44 -4.93 18.06 4.72
CA SER A 44 -5.52 18.34 6.03
C SER A 44 -4.59 19.16 6.93
N GLY A 45 -3.28 18.89 6.89
CA GLY A 45 -2.27 19.65 7.63
C GLY A 45 -2.20 21.12 7.21
N VAL A 46 -2.29 21.40 5.91
CA VAL A 46 -2.31 22.77 5.37
C VAL A 46 -3.57 23.51 5.80
N ARG A 47 -4.73 22.86 5.72
CA ARG A 47 -5.99 23.45 6.22
C ARG A 47 -5.94 23.74 7.71
N ARG A 48 -5.38 22.84 8.52
CA ARG A 48 -5.24 23.05 9.97
C ARG A 48 -4.29 24.20 10.30
N ALA A 49 -3.20 24.35 9.54
CA ALA A 49 -2.27 25.46 9.71
C ALA A 49 -2.92 26.81 9.35
N HIS A 50 -3.76 26.84 8.31
CA HIS A 50 -4.50 28.04 7.92
C HIS A 50 -5.48 28.52 9.00
N MET A 51 -6.35 27.62 9.50
CA MET A 51 -7.33 27.97 10.55
C MET A 51 -6.66 28.51 11.83
N ARG A 52 -5.49 27.96 12.21
CA ARG A 52 -4.73 28.43 13.37
C ARG A 52 -4.21 29.87 13.21
N GLY A 53 -3.95 30.30 11.97
CA GLY A 53 -3.54 31.66 11.65
C GLY A 53 -4.70 32.64 11.69
N GLU A 54 -5.90 32.23 11.27
CA GLU A 54 -7.11 33.07 11.29
C GLU A 54 -7.57 33.37 12.72
N ASP A 55 -7.56 32.38 13.62
CA ASP A 55 -7.87 32.58 15.05
C ASP A 55 -6.91 33.58 15.71
N SER A 56 -5.63 33.56 15.30
CA SER A 56 -4.62 34.49 15.82
C SER A 56 -4.76 35.93 15.31
N PHE A 57 -5.37 36.11 14.14
CA PHE A 57 -5.69 37.43 13.58
C PHE A 57 -7.01 37.98 14.14
N SER A 58 -7.98 37.12 14.48
CA SER A 58 -9.24 37.53 15.08
C SER A 58 -9.16 37.86 16.58
N ALA A 59 -8.11 37.41 17.29
CA ALA A 59 -7.92 37.68 18.72
C ALA A 59 -7.60 39.15 19.06
N PHE A 60 -7.40 40.01 18.05
CA PHE A 60 -7.06 41.43 18.20
C PHE A 60 -8.11 42.38 17.59
N GLY A 61 -9.30 41.90 17.24
CA GLY A 61 -10.42 42.68 16.69
C GLY A 61 -11.50 43.03 17.71
#